data_AF-A0A7S0Q3M5-F1
#
_entry.id   AF-A0A7S0Q3M5-F1
#
_cell.length_a   1.000
_cell.length_b   1.000
_cell.length_c   1.000
_cell.angle_alpha   90.00
_cell.angle_beta   90.00
_cell.angle_gamma   90.00
#
_symmetry.space_group_name_H-M   'P 1'
#
loop_
_entity.id
_entity.type
_entity.pdbx_description
1 polymer ?
#
loop_
_entity_poly.entity_id
_entity_poly.type
_entity_poly.pdbx_seq_one_letter_code
_entity_poly.pdbx_strand_id
1 'polypeptide(L)'
;AERSAPLVDWFIFHESQAIPPNKPTNVKLVDLGKNGLAEVVGLKLGELLKLPLRNATVLLRSIRVLFEKWPRLIAEYKPAFGALFDMYLGSYSHWGYCDLDMILGNLPFFIEHEELEEQDVISYSYGDAEAVYLRGQWTVHRNRADINQVWQRCAHLGADLER
;
A
#
# COMPACT_ATOMS: atom_id res chain seq x y z
N ALA A 1 -3.01 4.18 23.64
CA ALA A 1 -3.65 4.30 22.32
C ALA A 1 -3.59 5.72 21.75
N GLU A 2 -3.69 6.78 22.57
CA GLU A 2 -3.87 8.16 22.05
C GLU A 2 -2.61 8.85 21.52
N ARG A 3 -1.40 8.42 21.90
CA ARG A 3 -0.16 9.11 21.54
C ARG A 3 0.24 8.98 20.07
N SER A 4 -0.13 7.87 19.42
CA SER A 4 0.17 7.64 18.00
C SER A 4 -0.96 8.05 17.06
N ALA A 5 -2.18 8.21 17.58
CA ALA A 5 -3.34 8.64 16.81
C ALA A 5 -3.14 9.96 16.04
N PRO A 6 -2.48 11.00 16.58
CA PRO A 6 -2.21 12.22 15.82
C PRO A 6 -1.07 12.09 14.81
N LEU A 7 -0.31 10.99 14.83
CA LEU A 7 0.90 10.81 14.01
C LEU A 7 0.64 10.01 12.73
N VAL A 8 -0.32 9.08 12.77
CA VAL A 8 -0.60 8.17 11.65
C VAL A 8 -2.10 7.92 11.51
N ASP A 9 -2.54 7.83 10.25
CA ASP A 9 -3.84 7.29 9.89
C ASP A 9 -3.69 5.88 9.31
N TRP A 10 -4.54 4.96 9.75
CA TRP A 10 -4.65 3.59 9.29
C TRP A 10 -5.75 3.48 8.24
N PHE A 11 -5.39 3.21 7.00
CA PHE A 11 -6.37 2.92 5.94
C PHE A 11 -6.62 1.42 5.87
N ILE A 12 -7.88 1.03 6.02
CA ILE A 12 -8.34 -0.35 5.84
C ILE A 12 -9.41 -0.31 4.75
N PHE A 13 -9.08 -0.86 3.59
CA PHE A 13 -9.98 -0.94 2.45
C PHE A 13 -10.84 -2.20 2.56
N HIS A 14 -12.13 -2.08 2.32
CA HIS A 14 -13.07 -3.19 2.37
C HIS A 14 -14.14 -3.09 1.28
N GLU A 15 -14.88 -4.18 1.08
CA GLU A 15 -15.95 -4.27 0.08
C GLU A 15 -17.25 -4.58 0.80
N SER A 16 -18.04 -3.53 1.06
CA SER A 16 -19.38 -3.60 1.66
C SER A 16 -19.45 -4.39 2.98
N GLN A 17 -18.41 -4.27 3.81
CA GLN A 17 -18.36 -4.87 5.14
C GLN A 17 -19.03 -3.98 6.17
N ALA A 18 -19.58 -4.59 7.21
CA ALA A 18 -20.12 -3.86 8.35
C ALA A 18 -18.98 -3.17 9.13
N ILE A 19 -19.14 -1.88 9.40
CA ILE A 19 -18.16 -1.09 10.13
C ILE A 19 -18.39 -1.24 11.63
N PRO A 20 -17.35 -1.53 12.44
CA PRO A 20 -17.45 -1.53 13.89
C PRO A 20 -17.91 -0.16 14.41
N PRO A 21 -18.92 -0.10 15.29
CA PRO A 21 -19.49 1.17 15.75
C PRO A 21 -18.49 2.03 16.54
N ASN A 22 -17.56 1.39 17.25
CA ASN A 22 -16.55 2.04 18.08
C ASN A 22 -15.17 1.80 17.47
N LYS A 23 -14.71 2.73 16.64
CA LYS A 23 -13.35 2.71 16.06
C LYS A 23 -12.60 4.00 16.38
N PRO A 24 -11.26 3.96 16.52
CA PRO A 24 -10.44 5.17 16.60
C PRO A 24 -10.63 6.08 15.37
N THR A 25 -10.51 7.39 15.56
CA THR A 25 -10.68 8.39 14.48
C THR A 25 -9.60 8.27 13.40
N ASN A 26 -8.40 7.89 13.80
CA ASN A 26 -7.26 7.65 12.92
C ASN A 26 -7.31 6.27 12.23
N VAL A 27 -8.40 5.51 12.36
CA VAL A 27 -8.63 4.27 11.60
C VAL A 27 -9.71 4.53 10.56
N LYS A 28 -9.30 4.66 9.31
CA LYS A 28 -10.12 4.98 8.14
C LYS A 28 -10.51 3.69 7.42
N LEU A 29 -11.74 3.25 7.66
CA LEU A 29 -12.36 2.15 6.91
C LEU A 29 -12.97 2.72 5.63
N VAL A 30 -12.43 2.31 4.49
CA VAL A 30 -12.83 2.81 3.16
C VAL A 30 -13.57 1.72 2.42
N ASP A 31 -14.86 1.94 2.16
CA ASP A 31 -15.65 1.05 1.32
C ASP A 31 -15.34 1.31 -0.16
N LEU A 32 -14.81 0.30 -0.84
CA LEU A 32 -14.52 0.33 -2.28
C LEU A 32 -15.76 -0.08 -3.12
N GLY A 33 -16.84 -0.49 -2.48
CA GLY A 33 -18.09 -0.87 -3.13
C GLY A 33 -17.95 -2.11 -4.02
N LYS A 34 -18.91 -2.29 -4.94
CA LYS A 34 -19.07 -3.51 -5.77
C LYS A 34 -17.88 -3.88 -6.66
N ASN A 35 -17.04 -2.89 -6.96
CA ASN A 35 -15.94 -3.05 -7.89
C ASN A 35 -14.61 -3.24 -7.16
N GLY A 36 -14.56 -2.84 -5.90
CA GLY A 36 -13.59 -3.30 -4.95
C GLY A 36 -12.17 -2.89 -5.27
N LEU A 37 -11.26 -3.65 -4.67
CA LEU A 37 -9.82 -3.44 -4.81
C LEU A 37 -9.33 -3.62 -6.25
N ALA A 38 -9.97 -4.51 -6.99
CA ALA A 38 -9.61 -4.80 -8.37
C ALA A 38 -9.77 -3.58 -9.29
N GLU A 39 -10.78 -2.73 -9.05
CA GLU A 39 -10.96 -1.51 -9.83
C GLU A 39 -9.93 -0.44 -9.52
N VAL A 40 -9.64 -0.21 -8.24
CA VAL A 40 -8.58 0.72 -7.82
C VAL A 40 -7.25 0.33 -8.45
N VAL A 41 -6.84 -0.93 -8.26
CA VAL A 41 -5.54 -1.41 -8.75
C VAL A 41 -5.52 -1.48 -10.28
N GLY A 42 -6.56 -2.05 -10.91
CA GLY A 42 -6.58 -2.26 -12.35
C GLY A 42 -6.63 -0.98 -13.17
N LEU A 43 -7.43 0.01 -12.74
CA LEU A 43 -7.46 1.32 -13.40
C LEU A 43 -6.13 2.04 -13.24
N LYS A 44 -5.57 2.04 -12.01
CA LYS A 44 -4.34 2.77 -11.73
C LYS A 44 -3.12 2.16 -12.40
N LEU A 45 -3.01 0.83 -12.46
CA LEU A 45 -1.97 0.17 -13.26
C LEU A 45 -2.13 0.46 -14.75
N GLY A 46 -3.36 0.42 -15.28
CA GLY A 46 -3.62 0.77 -16.68
C GLY A 46 -3.17 2.19 -17.03
N GLU A 47 -3.41 3.15 -16.13
CA GLU A 47 -2.93 4.54 -16.25
C GLU A 47 -1.39 4.62 -16.20
N LEU A 48 -0.77 4.05 -15.15
CA LEU A 48 0.67 4.14 -14.91
C LEU A 48 1.49 3.49 -16.03
N LEU A 49 1.01 2.37 -16.57
CA LEU A 49 1.61 1.65 -17.68
C LEU A 49 1.22 2.23 -19.06
N LYS A 50 0.35 3.25 -19.09
CA LYS A 50 -0.14 3.91 -20.33
C LYS A 50 -0.73 2.92 -21.33
N LEU A 51 -1.47 1.93 -20.82
CA LEU A 51 -2.03 0.86 -21.64
C LEU A 51 -3.15 1.40 -22.56
N PRO A 52 -3.26 0.91 -23.81
CA PRO A 52 -4.43 1.14 -24.63
C PRO A 52 -5.71 0.69 -23.92
N LEU A 53 -6.85 1.38 -24.15
CA LEU A 53 -8.12 1.11 -23.46
C LEU A 53 -8.53 -0.37 -23.47
N ARG A 54 -8.32 -1.07 -24.60
CA ARG A 54 -8.58 -2.50 -24.73
C ARG A 54 -7.73 -3.31 -23.74
N ASN A 55 -6.44 -3.03 -23.64
CA ASN A 55 -5.50 -3.73 -22.77
C ASN A 55 -5.79 -3.42 -21.30
N ALA A 56 -6.07 -2.16 -20.96
CA ALA A 56 -6.48 -1.77 -19.61
C ALA A 56 -7.78 -2.47 -19.17
N THR A 57 -8.74 -2.64 -20.08
CA THR A 57 -9.99 -3.37 -19.81
C THR A 57 -9.73 -4.87 -19.55
N VAL A 58 -8.81 -5.48 -20.30
CA VAL A 58 -8.41 -6.88 -20.08
C VAL A 58 -7.68 -7.02 -18.75
N LEU A 59 -6.72 -6.13 -18.45
CA LEU A 59 -6.00 -6.11 -17.17
C LEU A 59 -6.97 -6.00 -15.98
N LEU A 60 -7.92 -5.07 -16.01
CA LEU A 60 -8.94 -4.90 -14.98
C LEU A 60 -9.73 -6.19 -14.73
N ARG A 61 -10.17 -6.87 -15.81
CA ARG A 61 -10.91 -8.14 -15.72
C ARG A 61 -10.03 -9.25 -15.14
N SER A 62 -8.78 -9.34 -15.57
CA SER A 62 -7.82 -10.32 -15.05
C SER A 62 -7.58 -10.10 -13.56
N ILE A 63 -7.24 -8.88 -13.14
CA ILE A 63 -7.00 -8.55 -11.72
C ILE A 63 -8.21 -8.88 -10.87
N ARG A 64 -9.43 -8.61 -11.35
CA ARG A 64 -10.66 -8.99 -10.65
C ARG A 64 -10.72 -10.48 -10.38
N VAL A 65 -10.56 -11.30 -11.41
CA VAL A 65 -10.55 -12.78 -11.27
C VAL A 65 -9.42 -13.23 -10.35
N LEU A 66 -8.23 -12.62 -10.46
CA LEU A 66 -7.08 -12.95 -9.62
C LEU A 66 -7.33 -12.64 -8.15
N PHE A 67 -7.88 -11.47 -7.81
CA PHE A 67 -8.14 -11.08 -6.43
C PHE A 67 -9.32 -11.83 -5.83
N GLU A 68 -10.35 -12.15 -6.61
CA GLU A 68 -11.44 -13.02 -6.17
C GLU A 68 -10.94 -14.42 -5.80
N LYS A 69 -10.02 -14.97 -6.59
CA LYS A 69 -9.48 -16.33 -6.37
C LYS A 69 -8.33 -16.38 -5.37
N TRP A 70 -7.50 -15.35 -5.35
CA TRP A 70 -6.28 -15.25 -4.55
C TRP A 70 -6.15 -13.86 -3.91
N PRO A 71 -6.96 -13.55 -2.87
CA PRO A 71 -6.98 -12.22 -2.25
C PRO A 71 -5.60 -11.76 -1.74
N ARG A 72 -4.76 -12.71 -1.31
CA ARG A 72 -3.39 -12.43 -0.82
C ARG A 72 -2.47 -11.86 -1.89
N LEU A 73 -2.82 -11.96 -3.18
CA LEU A 73 -2.02 -11.44 -4.28
C LEU A 73 -1.80 -9.92 -4.18
N ILE A 74 -2.69 -9.18 -3.50
CA ILE A 74 -2.47 -7.75 -3.26
C ILE A 74 -1.15 -7.46 -2.54
N ALA A 75 -0.67 -8.39 -1.71
CA ALA A 75 0.59 -8.23 -0.99
C ALA A 75 1.80 -8.09 -1.92
N GLU A 76 1.75 -8.68 -3.12
CA GLU A 76 2.81 -8.54 -4.15
C GLU A 76 2.90 -7.10 -4.66
N TYR A 77 1.81 -6.32 -4.56
CA TYR A 77 1.75 -4.93 -5.00
C TYR A 77 2.10 -3.92 -3.89
N LYS A 78 2.49 -4.37 -2.69
CA LYS A 78 2.88 -3.50 -1.57
C LYS A 78 3.88 -2.39 -1.97
N PRO A 79 4.94 -2.65 -2.76
CA PRO A 79 5.87 -1.60 -3.21
C PRO A 79 5.23 -0.52 -4.11
N ALA A 80 4.07 -0.82 -4.70
CA ALA A 80 3.34 0.07 -5.59
C ALA A 80 2.21 0.85 -4.89
N PHE A 81 1.92 0.59 -3.61
CA PHE A 81 0.75 1.18 -2.93
C PHE A 81 0.74 2.71 -2.94
N GLY A 82 1.90 3.37 -2.82
CA GLY A 82 1.99 4.83 -2.95
C GLY A 82 1.44 5.37 -4.27
N ALA A 83 1.63 4.64 -5.36
CA ALA A 83 1.07 4.99 -6.66
C ALA A 83 -0.36 4.47 -6.85
N LEU A 84 -0.68 3.27 -6.35
CA LEU A 84 -2.00 2.65 -6.50
C LEU A 84 -3.10 3.34 -5.71
N PHE A 85 -2.77 3.89 -4.54
CA PHE A 85 -3.70 4.55 -3.63
C PHE A 85 -3.43 6.05 -3.50
N ASP A 86 -2.81 6.67 -4.51
CA ASP A 86 -2.40 8.07 -4.49
C ASP A 86 -3.53 9.05 -4.11
N MET A 87 -4.76 8.77 -4.57
CA MET A 87 -5.97 9.53 -4.24
C MET A 87 -6.27 9.59 -2.74
N TYR A 88 -5.85 8.58 -1.97
CA TYR A 88 -6.04 8.52 -0.52
C TYR A 88 -4.82 9.07 0.25
N LEU A 89 -3.64 9.04 -0.38
CA LEU A 89 -2.36 9.32 0.26
C LEU A 89 -1.87 10.77 0.04
N GLY A 90 -2.49 11.55 -0.86
CA GLY A 90 -1.97 12.86 -1.28
C GLY A 90 -1.73 13.90 -0.17
N SER A 91 -2.43 13.82 0.97
CA SER A 91 -2.24 14.74 2.10
C SER A 91 -1.18 14.30 3.11
N TYR A 92 -0.54 13.15 2.91
CA TYR A 92 0.41 12.57 3.85
C TYR A 92 1.84 12.79 3.42
N SER A 93 2.73 13.07 4.37
CA SER A 93 4.18 13.17 4.11
C SER A 93 4.82 11.82 3.81
N HIS A 94 4.26 10.74 4.36
CA HIS A 94 4.73 9.37 4.24
C HIS A 94 3.53 8.42 4.08
N TRP A 95 3.77 7.27 3.46
CA TRP A 95 2.83 6.15 3.43
C TRP A 95 3.57 4.87 3.77
N GLY A 96 2.85 3.83 4.16
CA GLY A 96 3.47 2.55 4.47
C GLY A 96 2.45 1.43 4.50
N TYR A 97 2.92 0.26 4.86
CA TYR A 97 2.09 -0.92 5.07
C TYR A 97 2.62 -1.74 6.24
N CYS A 98 1.70 -2.45 6.87
CA CYS A 98 1.99 -3.51 7.82
C CYS A 98 1.07 -4.70 7.53
N ASP A 99 1.42 -5.88 8.05
CA ASP A 99 0.52 -7.02 8.02
C ASP A 99 -0.69 -6.79 8.95
N LEU A 100 -1.83 -7.41 8.63
CA LEU A 100 -3.09 -7.21 9.37
C LEU A 100 -3.09 -7.85 10.77
N ASP A 101 -2.14 -8.75 11.03
CA ASP A 101 -1.94 -9.44 12.30
C ASP A 101 -0.91 -8.74 13.21
N MET A 102 -0.47 -7.54 12.82
CA MET A 102 0.45 -6.73 13.62
C MET A 102 -0.26 -5.96 14.73
N ILE A 103 0.33 -5.96 15.93
CA ILE A 103 -0.02 -5.04 17.01
C ILE A 103 1.10 -4.00 17.09
N LEU A 104 0.75 -2.75 16.84
CA LEU A 104 1.69 -1.64 16.90
C LEU A 104 1.46 -0.84 18.18
N GLY A 105 2.54 -0.70 18.95
CA GLY A 105 2.56 0.04 20.19
C GLY A 105 2.61 1.55 19.97
N ASN A 106 3.23 2.24 20.90
CA ASN A 106 3.45 3.69 20.78
C ASN A 106 4.59 3.96 19.79
N LEU A 107 4.25 4.43 18.58
CA LEU A 107 5.19 4.63 17.47
C LEU A 107 6.46 5.43 17.82
N PRO A 108 6.39 6.54 18.58
CA PRO A 108 7.59 7.29 18.97
C PRO A 108 8.60 6.54 19.84
N PHE A 109 8.34 5.29 20.24
CA PHE A 109 9.35 4.48 20.93
C PHE A 109 10.30 3.75 19.99
N PHE A 110 9.94 3.62 18.71
CA PHE A 110 10.73 2.82 17.76
C PHE A 110 10.81 3.44 16.37
N ILE A 111 10.13 4.56 16.13
CA ILE A 111 10.26 5.36 14.92
C ILE A 111 10.83 6.70 15.33
N GLU A 112 12.07 6.96 14.93
CA GLU A 112 12.71 8.23 15.17
C GLU A 112 12.28 9.25 14.09
N HIS A 113 12.13 10.50 14.49
CA HIS A 113 11.73 11.55 13.54
C HIS A 113 12.79 11.74 12.45
N GLU A 114 14.06 11.64 12.84
CA GLU A 114 15.22 11.76 11.97
C GLU A 114 15.24 10.66 10.90
N GLU A 115 14.78 9.44 11.21
CA GLU A 115 14.67 8.37 10.21
C GLU A 115 13.73 8.78 9.07
N LEU A 116 12.57 9.37 9.41
CA LEU A 116 11.59 9.87 8.44
C LEU A 116 12.10 11.09 7.65
N GLU A 117 12.94 11.92 8.26
CA GLU A 117 13.52 13.08 7.58
C GLU A 117 14.67 12.73 6.65
N GLU A 118 15.52 11.76 7.01
CA GLU A 118 16.76 11.46 6.30
C GLU A 118 16.62 10.34 5.26
N GLN A 119 15.70 9.40 5.47
CA GLN A 119 15.53 8.24 4.60
C GLN A 119 14.32 8.40 3.68
N ASP A 120 14.41 7.85 2.46
CA ASP A 120 13.28 7.81 1.54
C ASP A 120 12.41 6.55 1.74
N VAL A 121 13.00 5.45 2.22
CA VAL A 121 12.30 4.19 2.54
C VAL A 121 12.91 3.58 3.80
N ILE A 122 12.07 3.21 4.76
CA ILE A 122 12.46 2.65 6.06
C ILE A 122 11.76 1.30 6.23
N SER A 123 12.52 0.27 6.61
CA SER A 123 11.99 -1.06 6.92
C SER A 123 12.82 -1.68 8.03
N TYR A 124 12.17 -2.35 8.99
CA TYR A 124 12.85 -2.90 10.16
C TYR A 124 13.15 -4.40 9.99
N SER A 125 14.41 -4.78 10.17
CA SER A 125 14.87 -6.19 10.12
C SER A 125 15.02 -6.80 11.51
N TYR A 126 15.20 -8.12 11.60
CA TYR A 126 15.47 -8.80 12.87
C TYR A 126 16.64 -9.80 12.71
N GLY A 127 17.85 -9.37 13.08
CA GLY A 127 19.02 -10.26 13.08
C GLY A 127 19.40 -10.87 11.72
N ASP A 128 18.80 -10.40 10.62
CA ASP A 128 18.94 -10.92 9.27
C ASP A 128 19.25 -9.79 8.26
N ALA A 129 20.03 -8.80 8.72
CA ALA A 129 20.41 -7.61 7.97
C ALA A 129 21.16 -7.90 6.65
N GLU A 130 21.62 -9.13 6.44
CA GLU A 130 22.21 -9.57 5.17
C GLU A 130 21.18 -9.70 4.04
N ALA A 131 19.89 -9.78 4.38
CA ALA A 131 18.80 -9.88 3.40
C ALA A 131 18.13 -8.51 3.17
N VAL A 132 18.38 -7.92 2.00
CA VAL A 132 17.80 -6.63 1.59
C VAL A 132 16.46 -6.86 0.90
N TYR A 133 15.37 -6.76 1.65
CA TYR A 133 14.00 -6.76 1.12
C TYR A 133 13.05 -5.95 2.00
N LEU A 134 11.96 -5.45 1.40
CA LEU A 134 10.94 -4.68 2.10
C LEU A 134 10.08 -5.62 2.96
N ARG A 135 9.95 -5.31 4.25
CA ARG A 135 9.29 -6.18 5.23
C ARG A 135 7.80 -5.93 5.31
N GLY A 136 7.04 -7.03 5.38
CA GLY A 136 5.59 -6.97 5.51
C GLY A 136 5.13 -6.37 6.82
N GLN A 137 5.89 -6.57 7.91
CA GLN A 137 5.57 -6.14 9.26
C GLN A 137 5.55 -4.62 9.41
N TRP A 138 6.50 -3.94 8.77
CA TRP A 138 6.60 -2.48 8.76
C TRP A 138 7.52 -2.02 7.64
N THR A 139 6.97 -1.29 6.67
CA THR A 139 7.74 -0.52 5.69
C THR A 139 7.06 0.82 5.45
N VAL A 140 7.84 1.89 5.48
CA VAL A 140 7.39 3.27 5.26
C VAL A 140 8.19 3.88 4.12
N HIS A 141 7.51 4.65 3.28
CA HIS A 141 8.05 5.36 2.15
C HIS A 141 7.72 6.85 2.30
N ARG A 142 8.68 7.70 1.94
CA ARG A 142 8.41 9.13 1.73
C ARG A 142 7.43 9.29 0.57
N ASN A 143 6.40 10.08 0.78
CA ASN A 143 5.36 10.29 -0.23
C ASN A 143 5.82 11.31 -1.28
N ARG A 144 6.73 10.87 -2.16
CA ARG A 144 7.31 11.68 -3.24
C ARG A 144 7.15 10.91 -4.56
N ALA A 145 6.89 11.63 -5.65
CA ALA A 145 6.48 11.00 -6.91
C ALA A 145 7.55 10.03 -7.49
N ASP A 146 8.83 10.37 -7.35
CA ASP A 146 9.95 9.53 -7.75
C ASP A 146 10.07 8.26 -6.88
N ILE A 147 9.84 8.37 -5.58
CA ILE A 147 9.86 7.23 -4.64
C ILE A 147 8.69 6.28 -4.92
N ASN A 148 7.50 6.82 -5.13
CA ASN A 148 6.28 6.04 -5.42
C ASN A 148 6.35 5.27 -6.75
N GLN A 149 7.35 5.55 -7.61
CA GLN A 149 7.55 4.89 -8.90
C GLN A 149 8.75 3.94 -8.92
N VAL A 150 9.53 3.81 -7.84
CA VAL A 150 10.73 2.95 -7.81
C VAL A 150 10.43 1.49 -8.18
N TRP A 151 9.25 0.98 -7.80
CA TRP A 151 8.82 -0.39 -8.10
C TRP A 151 8.79 -0.70 -9.60
N GLN A 152 8.60 0.29 -10.47
CA GLN A 152 8.60 0.10 -11.92
C GLN A 152 9.96 -0.34 -12.47
N ARG A 153 11.04 -0.14 -11.70
CA ARG A 153 12.39 -0.63 -12.05
C ARG A 153 12.57 -2.12 -11.76
N CYS A 154 11.64 -2.75 -11.04
CA CYS A 154 11.61 -4.18 -10.85
C CYS A 154 10.88 -4.82 -12.04
N ALA A 155 11.57 -5.64 -12.84
CA ALA A 155 10.98 -6.27 -14.02
C ALA A 155 9.71 -7.07 -13.68
N HIS A 156 9.74 -7.82 -12.57
CA HIS A 156 8.61 -8.62 -12.08
C HIS A 156 7.35 -7.80 -11.77
N LEU A 157 7.52 -6.60 -11.22
CA LEU A 157 6.39 -5.72 -10.86
C LEU A 157 6.09 -4.67 -11.91
N GLY A 158 7.02 -4.35 -12.80
CA GLY A 158 6.91 -3.33 -13.84
C GLY A 158 6.74 -3.93 -15.23
N ALA A 159 7.84 -4.04 -15.98
CA ALA A 159 7.82 -4.33 -17.41
C ALA A 159 7.30 -5.74 -17.79
N ASP A 160 7.40 -6.74 -16.91
CA ASP A 160 6.93 -8.10 -17.20
C ASP A 160 5.45 -8.33 -16.86
N LEU A 161 4.71 -7.34 -16.31
CA LEU A 161 3.25 -7.43 -16.15
C LEU A 161 2.51 -7.50 -17.51
N GLU A 162 3.16 -7.08 -18.60
CA GLU A 162 2.60 -7.08 -19.96
C GLU A 162 2.82 -8.38 -20.74
N ARG A 163 3.64 -9.31 -20.23
CA ARG A 163 4.01 -10.57 -20.90
C ARG A 163 3.16 -11.74 -20.43
#